data_AF-A0A068UR11-F1
#
_entry.id   AF-A0A068UR11-F1
#
_cell.length_a   1.000
_cell.length_b   1.000
_cell.length_c   1.000
_cell.angle_alpha   90.00
_cell.angle_beta   90.00
_cell.angle_gamma   90.00
#
_symmetry.space_group_name_H-M   'P 1'
#
loop_
_entity.id
_entity.type
_entity.pdbx_description
1 polymer ?
#
loop_
_entity_poly.entity_id
_entity_poly.type
_entity_poly.pdbx_seq_one_letter_code
_entity_poly.pdbx_strand_id
1 'polypeptide(L)'
;MLPAPLSVDRSSNLLVELPETFGNLKDLKALYASNNGLRSLPSILFKMCSQLSILDLHGTEVTMDVLRQFEGWDDFDNRRRLKHQKQLDFRVSRSAEFDEGADNSYGAAS
;
A
#
# COMPACT_ATOMS: atom_id res chain seq x y z
N MET A 1 13.65 38.88 28.53
CA MET A 1 14.32 38.27 27.36
C MET A 1 13.48 37.07 26.97
N LEU A 2 12.54 37.24 26.04
CA LEU A 2 11.65 36.15 25.61
C LEU A 2 12.42 35.26 24.62
N PRO A 3 12.39 33.92 24.78
CA PRO A 3 13.02 33.04 23.81
C PRO A 3 12.30 33.20 22.47
N ALA A 4 13.07 33.42 21.40
CA ALA A 4 12.54 33.46 20.05
C ALA A 4 11.75 32.15 19.79
N PRO A 5 10.56 32.21 19.17
CA PRO A 5 9.90 31.01 18.71
C PRO A 5 10.83 30.35 17.69
N LEU A 6 11.36 29.18 18.04
CA LEU A 6 12.00 28.28 17.10
C LEU A 6 10.91 27.85 16.11
N SER A 7 10.81 28.54 14.98
CA SER A 7 9.98 28.12 13.85
C SER A 7 10.50 26.78 13.37
N VAL A 8 9.88 25.69 13.83
CA VAL A 8 10.05 24.38 13.22
C VAL A 8 9.28 24.41 11.92
N ASP A 9 10.00 24.66 10.83
CA ASP A 9 9.47 24.58 9.46
C ASP A 9 9.01 23.14 9.19
N ARG A 10 7.69 22.91 9.28
CA ARG A 10 7.07 21.59 9.04
C ARG A 10 6.67 21.39 7.58
N SER A 11 7.35 22.06 6.64
CA SER A 11 7.14 21.85 5.20
C SER A 11 8.17 20.91 4.57
N SER A 12 9.20 20.50 5.31
CA SER A 12 10.27 19.61 4.85
C SER A 12 10.66 18.62 5.95
N ASN A 13 9.85 17.58 6.16
CA ASN A 13 10.33 16.42 6.91
C ASN A 13 11.36 15.70 6.02
N LEU A 14 12.63 16.11 6.16
CA LEU A 14 13.81 15.47 5.59
C LEU A 14 14.01 14.09 6.24
N LEU A 15 13.03 13.20 6.17
CA LEU A 15 13.22 11.78 6.42
C LEU A 15 14.11 11.26 5.30
N VAL A 16 15.41 11.44 5.46
CA VAL A 16 16.44 11.02 4.50
C VAL A 16 16.53 9.50 4.47
N GLU A 17 16.32 8.87 5.63
CA GLU A 17 16.37 7.43 5.83
C GLU A 17 15.25 6.96 6.78
N LEU A 18 14.75 5.75 6.51
CA LEU A 18 13.87 5.02 7.42
C LEU A 18 14.76 4.16 8.34
N PRO A 19 14.67 4.28 9.68
CA PRO A 19 15.53 3.52 10.57
C PRO A 19 15.27 2.02 10.46
N GLU A 20 16.29 1.18 10.67
CA GLU A 20 16.17 -0.29 10.59
C GLU A 20 15.11 -0.87 11.54
N THR A 21 14.75 -0.14 12.59
CA THR A 21 13.66 -0.48 13.51
C THR A 21 12.29 -0.60 12.82
N PHE A 22 12.11 0.00 11.64
CA PHE A 22 10.90 -0.22 10.82
C PHE A 22 10.77 -1.66 10.34
N GLY A 23 11.87 -2.41 10.23
CA GLY A 23 11.81 -3.84 9.97
C GLY A 23 11.06 -4.61 11.06
N ASN A 24 11.01 -4.12 12.29
CA ASN A 24 10.34 -4.84 13.37
C ASN A 24 8.80 -4.71 13.33
N LEU A 25 8.26 -3.90 12.42
CA LEU A 25 6.83 -3.69 12.26
C LEU A 25 6.20 -4.81 11.43
N LYS A 26 6.14 -6.03 11.99
CA LYS A 26 5.58 -7.22 11.32
C LYS A 26 4.10 -7.06 10.92
N ASP A 27 3.38 -6.15 11.57
CA ASP A 27 1.98 -5.83 11.30
C ASP A 27 1.79 -4.65 10.32
N LEU A 28 2.87 -4.10 9.79
CA LEU A 28 2.79 -3.00 8.84
C LEU A 28 2.20 -3.47 7.51
N LYS A 29 0.98 -3.01 7.19
CA LYS A 29 0.26 -3.36 5.95
C LYS A 29 0.43 -2.34 4.84
N ALA A 30 0.60 -1.07 5.22
CA ALA A 30 0.72 0.06 4.31
C ALA A 30 1.77 1.05 4.84
N LEU A 31 2.67 1.49 3.97
CA LEU A 31 3.65 2.53 4.26
C LEU A 31 3.45 3.68 3.25
N TYR A 32 3.15 4.86 3.77
CA TYR A 32 3.05 6.09 2.97
C TYR A 32 4.18 7.02 3.40
N ALA A 33 5.17 7.17 2.53
CA ALA A 33 6.30 8.07 2.74
C ALA A 33 6.51 8.99 1.54
N SER A 34 5.43 9.30 0.81
CA SER A 34 5.44 10.25 -0.31
C SER A 34 5.78 11.67 0.14
N ASN A 35 6.35 12.44 -0.80
CA ASN A 35 6.82 13.82 -0.64
C ASN A 35 7.80 14.02 0.54
N ASN A 36 8.63 13.02 0.81
CA ASN A 36 9.76 13.14 1.72
C ASN A 36 11.08 13.12 0.93
N GLY A 37 12.15 13.69 1.49
CA GLY A 37 13.52 13.62 0.95
C GLY A 37 14.15 12.23 1.10
N LEU A 38 13.35 11.17 1.03
CA LEU A 38 13.75 9.80 1.34
C LEU A 38 14.63 9.28 0.21
N ARG A 39 15.87 8.94 0.55
CA ARG A 39 16.88 8.52 -0.43
C ARG A 39 17.13 7.03 -0.41
N SER A 40 16.87 6.39 0.72
CA SER A 40 16.99 4.95 0.87
C SER A 40 15.94 4.39 1.83
N LEU A 41 15.63 3.12 1.63
CA LEU A 41 14.86 2.30 2.56
C LEU A 41 15.78 1.24 3.14
N PRO A 42 15.52 0.77 4.37
CA PRO A 42 16.27 -0.35 4.91
C PRO A 42 15.99 -1.60 4.07
N SER A 43 17.03 -2.28 3.61
CA SER A 43 16.91 -3.46 2.73
C SER A 43 16.10 -4.60 3.35
N ILE A 44 16.08 -4.64 4.68
CA ILE A 44 15.32 -5.58 5.50
C ILE A 44 13.82 -5.26 5.59
N LEU A 45 13.36 -4.10 5.08
CA LEU A 45 11.95 -3.68 5.14
C LEU A 45 11.03 -4.72 4.52
N PHE A 46 11.32 -5.15 3.29
CA PHE A 46 10.48 -6.10 2.55
C PHE A 46 10.54 -7.52 3.11
N LYS A 47 11.69 -7.87 3.68
CA LYS A 47 11.94 -9.16 4.34
C LYS A 47 11.21 -9.29 5.67
N MET A 48 11.27 -8.26 6.51
CA MET A 48 10.71 -8.33 7.87
C MET A 48 9.23 -7.93 7.92
N CYS A 49 8.79 -6.99 7.08
CA CYS A 49 7.38 -6.59 7.01
C CYS A 49 6.59 -7.52 6.07
N SER A 50 6.38 -8.77 6.50
CA SER A 50 5.72 -9.81 5.70
C SER A 50 4.26 -9.49 5.34
N GLN A 51 3.61 -8.58 6.06
CA GLN A 51 2.24 -8.12 5.79
C GLN A 51 2.18 -6.86 4.90
N LEU A 52 3.32 -6.26 4.57
CA LEU A 52 3.35 -5.04 3.78
C LEU A 52 2.85 -5.35 2.36
N SER A 53 1.85 -4.58 1.92
CA SER A 53 1.17 -4.76 0.63
C SER A 53 0.91 -3.45 -0.10
N ILE A 54 1.06 -2.31 0.59
CA ILE A 54 0.92 -0.97 0.01
C ILE A 54 2.20 -0.20 0.38
N LEU A 55 2.81 0.40 -0.64
CA LEU A 55 3.98 1.25 -0.50
C LEU A 55 3.80 2.45 -1.41
N ASP A 56 3.77 3.64 -0.83
CA ASP A 56 3.75 4.91 -1.55
C ASP A 56 5.02 5.70 -1.23
N LEU A 57 5.81 5.95 -2.26
CA LEU A 57 7.08 6.68 -2.22
C LEU A 57 7.08 7.79 -3.28
N HIS A 58 5.91 8.22 -3.75
CA HIS A 58 5.81 9.29 -4.74
C HIS A 58 6.52 10.56 -4.25
N GLY A 59 7.30 11.23 -5.10
CA GLY A 59 8.00 12.46 -4.70
C GLY A 59 9.13 12.21 -3.69
N THR A 60 9.73 11.01 -3.68
CA THR A 60 10.98 10.70 -2.98
C THR A 60 12.10 10.44 -4.01
N GLU A 61 13.35 10.30 -3.56
CA GLU A 61 14.49 9.92 -4.41
C GLU A 61 14.61 8.40 -4.62
N VAL A 62 13.75 7.60 -3.99
CA VAL A 62 13.76 6.13 -4.12
C VAL A 62 13.16 5.72 -5.47
N THR A 63 14.01 5.26 -6.38
CA THR A 63 13.58 4.74 -7.69
C THR A 63 13.19 3.26 -7.62
N MET A 64 12.38 2.82 -8.59
CA MET A 64 11.98 1.41 -8.71
C MET A 64 13.18 0.47 -8.91
N ASP A 65 14.27 0.94 -9.52
CA ASP A 65 15.50 0.17 -9.71
C ASP A 65 16.21 -0.12 -8.40
N VAL A 66 16.16 0.81 -7.43
CA VAL A 66 16.67 0.57 -6.07
C VAL A 66 15.79 -0.45 -5.36
N LEU A 67 14.46 -0.31 -5.46
CA LEU A 67 13.52 -1.22 -4.82
C LEU A 67 13.68 -2.68 -5.25
N ARG A 68 13.91 -2.91 -6.55
CA ARG A 68 14.11 -4.25 -7.13
C ARG A 68 15.39 -4.95 -6.64
N GLN A 69 16.36 -4.21 -6.11
CA GLN A 69 17.59 -4.77 -5.57
C GLN A 69 17.42 -5.27 -4.12
N PHE A 70 16.33 -4.93 -3.44
CA PHE A 70 16.11 -5.35 -2.06
C PHE A 70 15.62 -6.80 -1.97
N GLU A 71 16.15 -7.51 -0.97
CA GLU A 71 15.72 -8.87 -0.65
C GLU A 71 14.26 -8.87 -0.17
N GLY A 72 13.44 -9.78 -0.71
CA GLY A 72 12.01 -9.85 -0.40
C GLY A 72 11.13 -8.87 -1.19
N TRP A 73 11.69 -8.10 -2.12
CA TRP A 73 10.92 -7.26 -3.05
C TRP A 73 9.92 -8.08 -3.88
N ASP A 74 10.33 -9.25 -4.39
CA ASP A 74 9.46 -10.12 -5.19
C ASP A 74 8.22 -10.58 -4.40
N ASP A 75 8.42 -11.01 -3.16
CA ASP A 75 7.33 -11.37 -2.26
C ASP A 75 6.38 -10.19 -2.01
N PHE A 76 6.92 -8.98 -1.80
CA PHE A 76 6.13 -7.77 -1.66
C PHE A 76 5.35 -7.43 -2.94
N ASP A 77 5.98 -7.49 -4.10
CA ASP A 77 5.35 -7.21 -5.40
C ASP A 77 4.20 -8.19 -5.67
N ASN A 78 4.42 -9.48 -5.38
CA ASN A 78 3.39 -10.50 -5.48
C ASN A 78 2.22 -10.23 -4.53
N ARG A 79 2.48 -9.88 -3.26
CA ARG A 79 1.43 -9.48 -2.29
C ARG A 79 0.64 -8.26 -2.77
N ARG A 80 1.35 -7.23 -3.26
CA ARG A 80 0.74 -6.02 -3.83
C ARG A 80 -0.17 -6.39 -5.00
N ARG A 81 0.31 -7.20 -5.96
CA ARG A 81 -0.45 -7.62 -7.14
C ARG A 81 -1.69 -8.43 -6.78
N LEU A 82 -1.56 -9.40 -5.87
CA LEU A 82 -2.68 -10.21 -5.38
C LEU A 82 -3.77 -9.36 -4.71
N LYS A 83 -3.38 -8.35 -3.94
CA LYS A 83 -4.33 -7.41 -3.30
C LYS A 83 -5.08 -6.57 -4.32
N HIS A 84 -4.40 -6.07 -5.36
CA HIS A 84 -5.07 -5.34 -6.44
C HIS A 84 -5.97 -6.24 -7.29
N GLN A 85 -5.57 -7.49 -7.55
CA GLN A 85 -6.39 -8.47 -8.26
C GLN A 85 -7.66 -8.85 -7.49
N LYS A 86 -7.55 -9.12 -6.18
CA LYS A 86 -8.71 -9.43 -5.33
C LYS A 86 -9.72 -8.27 -5.24
N GLN A 87 -9.27 -7.03 -5.36
CA GLN A 87 -10.16 -5.86 -5.39
C GLN A 87 -10.95 -5.74 -6.70
N LEU A 88 -10.42 -6.26 -7.81
CA LEU A 88 -11.15 -6.30 -9.09
C LEU A 88 -12.17 -7.43 -9.12
N ASP A 89 -11.79 -8.61 -8.63
CA ASP A 89 -12.66 -9.79 -8.55
C ASP A 89 -13.91 -9.51 -7.68
N PHE A 90 -13.72 -8.88 -6.52
CA PHE A 90 -14.83 -8.48 -5.64
C PHE A 90 -15.80 -7.46 -6.27
N ARG A 91 -15.35 -6.66 -7.26
CA ARG A 91 -16.22 -5.72 -7.98
C ARG A 91 -17.03 -6.42 -9.07
N VAL A 92 -16.47 -7.44 -9.71
CA VAL A 92 -17.17 -8.22 -10.74
C VAL A 92 -18.27 -9.07 -10.10
N SER A 93 -18.02 -9.72 -8.96
CA SER A 93 -19.04 -10.56 -8.30
C SER A 93 -20.25 -9.76 -7.79
N ARG A 94 -20.09 -8.48 -7.43
CA ARG A 94 -21.23 -7.62 -7.04
C ARG A 94 -22.07 -7.13 -8.22
N SER A 95 -21.57 -7.29 -9.45
CA SER A 95 -22.26 -6.86 -10.67
C SER A 95 -23.04 -7.99 -11.34
N ALA A 96 -22.77 -9.25 -10.97
CA ALA A 96 -23.39 -10.45 -11.55
C ALA A 96 -24.59 -10.99 -10.74
N GLU A 97 -24.94 -10.37 -9.61
CA GLU A 97 -25.97 -10.84 -8.68
C GLU A 97 -27.25 -9.98 -8.70
N PHE A 98 -27.62 -9.49 -9.88
CA PHE A 98 -28.94 -8.91 -10.15
C PHE A 98 -29.29 -9.16 -11.61
N ASP A 99 -29.91 -10.30 -11.91
CA ASP A 99 -31.14 -10.38 -12.72
C ASP A 99 -31.62 -11.85 -12.76
N GLU A 100 -32.13 -12.36 -11.63
CA GLU A 100 -32.91 -13.61 -11.63
C GLU A 100 -34.26 -13.36 -10.95
N GLY A 101 -35.26 -13.04 -11.78
CA GLY A 101 -36.66 -12.91 -11.40
C GLY A 101 -37.38 -11.88 -12.29
N ALA A 102 -38.45 -12.18 -13.01
CA ALA A 102 -39.33 -13.34 -12.99
C ALA A 102 -40.17 -13.32 -14.28
N ASP A 103 -40.25 -14.45 -14.99
CA ASP A 103 -41.41 -14.76 -15.82
C ASP A 103 -42.19 -15.88 -15.11
N ASN A 104 -43.33 -15.47 -14.59
CA ASN A 104 -44.32 -16.28 -13.92
C ASN A 104 -45.34 -16.77 -14.97
N SER A 105 -45.24 -18.03 -15.39
CA SER A 105 -46.32 -18.70 -16.13
C SER A 105 -46.68 -20.04 -15.47
N TYR A 106 -47.22 -19.99 -14.25
CA TYR A 106 -48.04 -21.07 -13.72
C TYR A 106 -49.47 -20.58 -13.49
N GLY A 107 -50.39 -21.15 -14.26
CA GLY A 107 -51.84 -21.02 -14.09
C GLY A 107 -52.53 -20.97 -15.45
N ALA A 108 -53.57 -21.73 -15.76
CA ALA A 108 -54.17 -22.91 -15.17
C ALA A 108 -55.08 -23.46 -16.28
N ALA A 109 -55.24 -24.78 -16.33
CA ALA A 109 -56.21 -25.43 -17.19
C ALA A 109 -57.64 -24.96 -16.88
N SER A 110 -58.43 -24.66 -17.92
CA SER A 110 -59.80 -25.13 -18.16
C SER A 110 -60.30 -24.59 -19.50
#